data_AF-A0A5S9ME19-F1
#
_entry.id   AF-A0A5S9ME19-F1
#
_cell.length_a   1.000
_cell.length_b   1.000
_cell.length_c   1.000
_cell.angle_alpha   90.00
_cell.angle_beta   90.00
_cell.angle_gamma   90.00
#
_symmetry.space_group_name_H-M   'P 1'
#
loop_
_entity.id
_entity.type
_entity.pdbx_description
1 polymer ?
#
loop_
_entity_poly.entity_id
_entity_poly.type
_entity_poly.pdbx_seq_one_letter_code
_entity_poly.pdbx_strand_id
1 'polypeptide(L)'
;MVGVEIRGKDHLLELMQDFAHAKTEYDQVSDALKMVKQTGYGIAAPALSDMSLDEPEIIRQGSRFGVRLKAVAPSIHMIKVDVESEFAPIIGTEKQSEELVRYLMQDFEDDPLSIWNSDIFGRSLSSLVREGIQAKLSLMPENARYKLKETLERIINEGSGGLIAIIL
;
A
#
# COMPACT_ATOMS: atom_id res chain seq x y z
N MET A 1 -21.11 -12.20 13.01
CA MET A 1 -21.29 -10.90 13.69
C MET A 1 -20.96 -9.80 12.69
N VAL A 2 -21.75 -8.73 12.62
CA VAL A 2 -21.53 -7.59 11.69
C VAL A 2 -20.37 -6.67 12.15
N GLY A 3 -19.75 -6.97 13.29
CA GLY A 3 -18.62 -6.18 13.84
C GLY A 3 -19.03 -4.85 14.48
N VAL A 4 -20.32 -4.49 14.40
CA VAL A 4 -20.91 -3.27 14.97
C VAL A 4 -22.20 -3.61 15.72
N GLU A 5 -22.45 -2.87 16.80
CA GLU A 5 -23.65 -3.00 17.62
C GLU A 5 -24.86 -2.35 16.93
N ILE A 6 -25.92 -3.12 16.69
CA ILE A 6 -27.15 -2.62 16.08
C ILE A 6 -28.09 -2.12 17.18
N ARG A 7 -28.26 -0.80 17.25
CA ARG A 7 -29.04 -0.11 18.29
C ARG A 7 -30.54 0.01 17.96
N GLY A 8 -30.94 -0.29 16.72
CA GLY A 8 -32.32 -0.15 16.26
C GLY A 8 -32.43 -0.20 14.74
N LYS A 9 -33.66 -0.07 14.22
CA LYS A 9 -33.94 -0.12 12.77
C LYS A 9 -33.38 1.08 12.01
N ASP A 10 -33.46 2.28 12.58
CA ASP A 10 -32.94 3.49 11.94
C ASP A 10 -31.41 3.44 11.84
N HIS A 11 -30.74 3.02 12.92
CA HIS A 11 -29.29 2.79 12.92
C HIS A 11 -28.89 1.67 11.94
N LEU A 12 -29.71 0.62 11.78
CA LEU A 12 -29.46 -0.41 10.78
C LEU A 12 -29.51 0.16 9.35
N LEU A 13 -30.47 1.03 9.06
CA LEU A 13 -30.58 1.67 7.73
C LEU A 13 -29.41 2.60 7.44
N GLU A 14 -28.92 3.32 8.45
CA GLU A 14 -27.71 4.13 8.36
C GLU A 14 -26.48 3.26 8.07
N LEU A 15 -26.27 2.20 8.87
CA LEU A 15 -25.17 1.24 8.65
C LEU A 15 -25.21 0.59 7.26
N MET A 16 -26.41 0.25 6.77
CA MET A 16 -26.56 -0.33 5.43
C MET A 16 -26.14 0.62 4.31
N GLN A 17 -26.37 1.93 4.47
CA GLN A 17 -25.91 2.94 3.52
C GLN A 17 -24.39 3.07 3.56
N ASP A 18 -23.81 3.14 4.75
CA ASP A 18 -22.36 3.20 4.93
C ASP A 18 -21.67 1.97 4.34
N PHE A 19 -22.21 0.78 4.58
CA PHE A 19 -21.67 -0.46 4.00
C PHE A 19 -21.84 -0.52 2.49
N ALA A 20 -22.94 -0.01 1.93
CA ALA A 20 -23.12 0.04 0.47
C ALA A 20 -22.10 0.97 -0.18
N HIS A 21 -21.83 2.13 0.43
CA HIS A 21 -20.78 3.03 -0.03
C HIS A 21 -19.40 2.37 0.08
N ALA A 22 -19.06 1.80 1.25
CA ALA A 22 -17.76 1.17 1.47
C ALA A 22 -17.55 -0.02 0.53
N LYS A 23 -18.60 -0.80 0.26
CA LYS A 23 -18.55 -1.92 -0.68
C LYS A 23 -18.25 -1.44 -2.10
N THR A 24 -18.88 -0.37 -2.55
CA THR A 24 -18.69 0.17 -3.91
C THR A 24 -17.23 0.58 -4.12
N GLU A 25 -16.66 1.32 -3.16
CA GLU A 25 -15.24 1.73 -3.20
C GLU A 25 -14.29 0.53 -3.08
N TYR A 26 -14.59 -0.41 -2.18
CA TYR A 26 -13.76 -1.60 -1.98
C TYR A 26 -13.76 -2.50 -3.21
N ASP A 27 -14.91 -2.71 -3.84
CA ASP A 27 -15.06 -3.60 -4.99
C ASP A 27 -14.12 -3.16 -6.14
N GLN A 28 -13.95 -1.85 -6.36
CA GLN A 28 -13.04 -1.29 -7.36
C GLN A 28 -11.58 -1.71 -7.15
N VAL A 29 -11.14 -1.85 -5.90
CA VAL A 29 -9.73 -2.11 -5.56
C VAL A 29 -9.47 -3.53 -5.02
N SER A 30 -10.52 -4.31 -4.79
CA SER A 30 -10.45 -5.59 -4.07
C SER A 30 -9.49 -6.60 -4.71
N ASP A 31 -9.46 -6.67 -6.04
CA ASP A 31 -8.57 -7.59 -6.76
C ASP A 31 -7.12 -7.09 -6.78
N ALA A 32 -6.91 -5.77 -6.88
CA ALA A 32 -5.59 -5.17 -6.72
C ALA A 32 -5.02 -5.45 -5.32
N LEU A 33 -5.86 -5.36 -4.27
CA LEU A 33 -5.49 -5.68 -2.90
C LEU A 33 -5.11 -7.15 -2.72
N LYS A 34 -5.79 -8.08 -3.38
CA LYS A 34 -5.41 -9.50 -3.36
C LYS A 34 -4.07 -9.70 -4.08
N MET A 35 -3.92 -9.09 -5.25
CA MET A 35 -2.73 -9.21 -6.08
C MET A 35 -1.50 -8.66 -5.36
N VAL A 36 -1.54 -7.43 -4.84
CA VAL A 36 -0.41 -6.79 -4.15
C VAL A 36 0.05 -7.57 -2.91
N LYS A 37 -0.88 -8.21 -2.19
CA LYS A 37 -0.53 -9.09 -1.07
C LYS A 37 0.29 -10.29 -1.51
N GLN A 38 -0.07 -10.89 -2.64
CA GLN A 38 0.56 -12.10 -3.19
C GLN A 38 1.86 -11.80 -3.94
N THR A 39 1.87 -10.81 -4.82
CA THR A 39 2.96 -10.56 -5.78
C THR A 39 3.82 -9.36 -5.42
N GLY A 40 3.36 -8.51 -4.49
CA GLY A 40 3.97 -7.23 -4.19
C GLY A 40 3.53 -6.08 -5.12
N TYR A 41 2.75 -6.36 -6.16
CA TYR A 41 2.22 -5.34 -7.08
C TYR A 41 0.78 -5.64 -7.48
N GLY A 42 -0.13 -4.70 -7.28
CA GLY A 42 -1.54 -4.84 -7.60
C GLY A 42 -2.01 -3.75 -8.56
N ILE A 43 -2.93 -4.10 -9.46
CA ILE A 43 -3.50 -3.17 -10.43
C ILE A 43 -5.02 -3.25 -10.32
N ALA A 44 -5.65 -2.09 -10.10
CA ALA A 44 -7.08 -1.92 -10.23
C ALA A 44 -7.35 -1.17 -11.53
N ALA A 45 -8.04 -1.85 -12.44
CA ALA A 45 -8.44 -1.28 -13.72
C ALA A 45 -9.56 -0.26 -13.52
N PRO A 46 -9.59 0.84 -14.30
CA PRO A 46 -10.69 1.79 -14.26
C PRO A 46 -12.02 1.11 -14.55
N ALA A 47 -13.08 1.56 -13.87
CA ALA A 47 -14.42 1.23 -14.30
C ALA A 47 -14.77 2.00 -15.58
N LEU A 48 -15.76 1.50 -16.33
CA LEU A 48 -16.28 2.22 -17.52
C LEU A 48 -16.80 3.61 -17.15
N SER A 49 -17.31 3.79 -15.93
CA SER A 49 -17.76 5.08 -15.39
C SER A 49 -16.63 6.10 -15.27
N ASP A 50 -15.39 5.64 -15.15
CA ASP A 50 -14.23 6.48 -14.89
C ASP A 50 -13.51 6.89 -16.19
N MET A 51 -14.02 6.40 -17.33
CA MET A 51 -13.47 6.70 -18.64
C MET A 51 -14.05 8.01 -19.18
N SER A 52 -13.17 8.93 -19.56
CA SER A 52 -13.51 10.12 -20.34
C SER A 52 -13.22 9.87 -21.81
N LEU A 53 -14.20 10.11 -22.68
CA LEU A 53 -14.07 10.00 -24.13
C LEU A 53 -14.08 11.40 -24.75
N ASP A 54 -13.03 11.74 -25.50
CA ASP A 54 -12.99 12.98 -26.27
C ASP A 54 -13.88 12.89 -27.51
N GLU A 55 -14.28 14.05 -28.05
CA GLU A 55 -15.04 14.11 -29.28
C GLU A 55 -14.32 13.39 -30.45
N PRO A 56 -15.02 12.54 -31.23
CA PRO A 56 -14.43 11.84 -32.35
C PRO A 56 -13.96 12.82 -33.44
N GLU A 57 -12.69 12.73 -33.85
CA GLU A 57 -12.12 13.56 -34.92
C GLU A 57 -12.00 12.77 -36.22
N ILE A 58 -12.41 13.36 -37.35
CA ILE A 58 -12.10 12.79 -38.66
C ILE A 58 -10.63 13.04 -38.98
N ILE A 59 -9.90 11.96 -39.24
CA ILE A 59 -8.50 12.02 -39.66
C ILE A 59 -8.37 11.62 -41.13
N ARG A 60 -7.41 12.22 -41.82
CA ARG A 60 -7.10 11.90 -43.21
C ARG A 60 -5.64 11.47 -43.33
N GLN A 61 -5.41 10.34 -44.00
CA GLN A 61 -4.07 9.85 -44.33
C GLN A 61 -4.02 9.53 -45.84
N GLY A 62 -3.42 10.44 -46.61
CA GLY A 62 -3.42 10.36 -48.08
C GLY A 62 -4.82 10.45 -48.67
N SER A 63 -5.26 9.38 -49.33
CA SER A 63 -6.61 9.24 -49.91
C SER A 63 -7.64 8.60 -48.97
N ARG A 64 -7.23 8.14 -47.78
CA ARG A 64 -8.10 7.45 -46.82
C ARG A 64 -8.54 8.38 -45.71
N PHE A 65 -9.77 8.17 -45.24
CA PHE A 65 -10.35 8.83 -44.06
C PHE A 65 -10.57 7.81 -42.95
N GLY A 66 -10.46 8.26 -41.71
CA GLY A 66 -10.73 7.48 -40.52
C GLY A 66 -11.31 8.36 -39.41
N VAL A 67 -11.67 7.72 -38.30
CA VAL A 67 -12.12 8.40 -37.09
C VAL A 67 -11.11 8.12 -36.00
N ARG A 68 -10.62 9.17 -35.34
CA ARG A 68 -9.79 9.06 -34.14
C ARG A 68 -10.68 9.23 -32.92
N LEU A 69 -10.64 8.24 -32.04
CA LEU A 69 -11.23 8.27 -30.70
C LEU A 69 -10.09 8.34 -29.70
N LYS A 70 -10.18 9.23 -28.72
CA LYS A 70 -9.27 9.27 -27.57
C LYS A 70 -10.08 9.04 -26.31
N ALA A 71 -9.63 8.11 -25.49
CA ALA A 71 -10.20 7.87 -24.17
C ALA A 71 -9.09 7.95 -23.13
N VAL A 72 -9.41 8.51 -21.97
CA VAL A 72 -8.52 8.58 -20.81
C VAL A 72 -9.24 7.93 -19.63
N ALA A 73 -8.55 7.06 -18.92
CA ALA A 73 -9.10 6.37 -17.77
C ALA A 73 -8.02 6.21 -16.68
N PRO A 74 -8.33 6.50 -15.41
CA PRO A 74 -7.36 6.39 -14.33
C PRO A 74 -7.16 4.92 -13.92
N SER A 75 -5.92 4.47 -13.79
CA SER A 75 -5.60 3.18 -13.16
C SER A 75 -5.00 3.38 -11.77
N ILE A 76 -5.36 2.50 -10.83
CA ILE A 76 -4.77 2.51 -9.49
C ILE A 76 -3.73 1.39 -9.41
N HIS A 77 -2.53 1.76 -8.98
CA HIS A 77 -1.42 0.84 -8.78
C HIS A 77 -1.05 0.79 -7.29
N MET A 78 -1.00 -0.42 -6.75
CA MET A 78 -0.63 -0.70 -5.36
C MET A 78 0.73 -1.38 -5.33
N ILE A 79 1.63 -0.89 -4.48
CA ILE A 79 2.99 -1.41 -4.35
C ILE A 79 3.22 -1.80 -2.89
N LYS A 80 3.56 -3.06 -2.65
CA LYS A 80 4.02 -3.53 -1.34
C LYS A 80 5.53 -3.35 -1.27
N VAL A 81 5.99 -2.71 -0.20
CA VAL A 81 7.42 -2.56 0.10
C VAL A 81 7.68 -3.06 1.52
N ASP A 82 8.81 -3.72 1.73
CA ASP A 82 9.24 -4.13 3.05
C ASP A 82 10.06 -3.01 3.68
N VAL A 83 9.71 -2.66 4.92
CA VAL A 83 10.44 -1.67 5.71
C VAL A 83 11.12 -2.40 6.84
N GLU A 84 12.44 -2.50 6.75
CA GLU A 84 13.25 -3.08 7.81
C GLU A 84 13.48 -2.05 8.89
N SER A 85 13.35 -2.43 10.16
CA SER A 85 13.77 -1.61 11.29
C SER A 85 14.50 -2.49 12.28
N GLU A 86 15.66 -2.02 12.72
CA GLU A 86 16.50 -2.71 13.68
C GLU A 86 16.38 -2.03 15.04
N PHE A 87 16.28 -2.83 16.09
CA PHE A 87 16.37 -2.37 17.47
C PHE A 87 17.68 -2.86 18.07
N ALA A 88 18.66 -1.96 18.20
CA ALA A 88 19.99 -2.24 18.73
C ALA A 88 20.29 -1.34 19.95
N PRO A 89 19.71 -1.61 21.12
CA PRO A 89 19.97 -0.82 22.32
C PRO A 89 21.41 -1.02 22.80
N ILE A 90 22.05 0.05 23.28
CA ILE A 90 23.38 -0.05 23.90
C ILE A 90 23.21 -0.41 25.37
N ILE A 91 23.64 -1.63 25.74
CA ILE A 91 23.44 -2.20 27.08
C ILE A 91 24.78 -2.38 27.76
N GLY A 92 25.31 -1.26 28.28
CA GLY A 92 26.40 -1.22 29.24
C GLY A 92 27.51 -2.27 29.05
N THR A 93 27.54 -3.27 29.93
CA THR A 93 28.57 -4.32 29.96
C THR A 93 28.17 -5.57 29.17
N GLU A 94 29.17 -6.37 28.77
CA GLU A 94 28.98 -7.65 28.06
C GLU A 94 28.01 -8.58 28.80
N LYS A 95 28.16 -8.72 30.12
CA LYS A 95 27.28 -9.55 30.95
C LYS A 95 25.80 -9.11 30.88
N GLN A 96 25.55 -7.80 30.88
CA GLN A 96 24.18 -7.26 30.76
C GLN A 96 23.60 -7.51 29.36
N SER A 97 24.44 -7.49 28.33
CA SER A 97 24.04 -7.84 26.96
C SER A 97 23.67 -9.32 26.85
N GLU A 98 24.46 -10.22 27.45
CA GLU A 98 24.13 -11.65 27.51
C GLU A 98 22.85 -11.96 28.31
N GLU A 99 22.60 -11.22 29.40
CA GLU A 99 21.37 -11.34 30.19
C GLU A 99 20.14 -10.93 29.37
N LEU A 100 20.22 -9.86 28.58
CA LEU A 100 19.12 -9.48 27.68
C LEU A 100 18.88 -10.54 26.61
N VAL A 101 19.94 -11.05 25.97
CA VAL A 101 19.78 -12.09 24.94
C VAL A 101 19.11 -13.32 25.52
N ARG A 102 19.52 -13.77 26.71
CA ARG A 102 18.87 -14.89 27.40
C ARG A 102 17.39 -14.62 27.69
N TYR A 103 17.05 -13.42 28.17
CA TYR A 103 15.67 -13.02 28.43
C TYR A 103 14.81 -13.08 27.16
N LEU A 104 15.31 -12.55 26.04
CA LEU A 104 14.60 -12.56 24.75
C LEU A 104 14.46 -13.96 24.15
N MET A 105 15.47 -14.81 24.33
CA MET A 105 15.46 -16.19 23.81
C MET A 105 14.54 -17.11 24.62
N GLN A 106 14.36 -16.84 25.91
CA GLN A 106 13.49 -17.65 26.77
C GLN A 106 12.03 -17.63 26.28
N ASP A 107 11.51 -16.46 25.91
CA ASP A 107 10.14 -16.33 25.38
C ASP A 107 10.05 -16.82 23.92
N PHE A 108 11.15 -16.74 23.17
CA PHE A 108 11.20 -17.13 21.75
C PHE A 108 11.08 -18.64 21.54
N GLU A 109 11.62 -19.46 22.45
CA GLU A 109 11.58 -20.93 22.33
C GLU A 109 10.15 -21.49 22.41
N ASP A 110 9.27 -20.86 23.17
CA ASP A 110 7.88 -21.27 23.34
C ASP A 110 6.96 -20.69 22.24
N ASP A 111 7.10 -19.40 21.90
CA ASP A 111 6.40 -18.76 20.79
C ASP A 111 7.24 -17.59 20.23
N PRO A 112 7.80 -17.71 19.01
CA PRO A 112 8.55 -16.65 18.35
C PRO A 112 7.82 -15.31 18.21
N LEU A 113 6.47 -15.31 18.24
CA LEU A 113 5.68 -14.09 18.16
C LEU A 113 5.47 -13.43 19.54
N SER A 114 5.70 -14.16 20.63
CA SER A 114 5.52 -13.64 21.99
C SER A 114 6.56 -12.56 22.33
N ILE A 115 7.75 -12.61 21.72
CA ILE A 115 8.83 -11.62 21.88
C ILE A 115 8.37 -10.19 21.57
N TRP A 116 7.37 -10.02 20.71
CA TRP A 116 6.80 -8.72 20.37
C TRP A 116 6.03 -8.06 21.53
N ASN A 117 5.57 -8.89 22.47
CA ASN A 117 4.87 -8.46 23.68
C ASN A 117 5.82 -8.31 24.88
N SER A 118 7.09 -8.73 24.76
CA SER A 118 8.06 -8.60 25.85
C SER A 118 8.31 -7.12 26.16
N ASP A 119 8.29 -6.81 27.46
CA ASP A 119 8.55 -5.47 27.97
C ASP A 119 10.05 -5.25 28.11
N ILE A 120 10.59 -4.33 27.32
CA ILE A 120 12.01 -3.97 27.30
C ILE A 120 12.12 -2.52 27.73
N PHE A 121 12.76 -2.27 28.88
CA PHE A 121 12.93 -0.92 29.45
C PHE A 121 11.61 -0.17 29.70
N GLY A 122 10.55 -0.88 30.10
CA GLY A 122 9.24 -0.28 30.39
C GLY A 122 8.42 0.08 29.15
N ARG A 123 8.81 -0.42 27.97
CA ARG A 123 8.07 -0.30 26.71
C ARG A 123 8.01 -1.64 26.00
N SER A 124 6.95 -1.92 25.26
CA SER A 124 6.91 -3.13 24.43
C SER A 124 7.87 -3.04 23.25
N LEU A 125 8.54 -4.15 22.92
CA LEU A 125 9.41 -4.23 21.75
C LEU A 125 8.65 -3.87 20.45
N SER A 126 7.40 -4.31 20.33
CA SER A 126 6.52 -3.96 19.20
C SER A 126 6.29 -2.47 19.03
N SER A 127 6.23 -1.69 20.12
CA SER A 127 6.10 -0.24 20.05
C SER A 127 7.38 0.40 19.51
N LEU A 128 8.54 -0.05 19.99
CA LEU A 128 9.85 0.48 19.58
C LEU A 128 10.14 0.22 18.11
N VAL A 129 9.90 -1.01 17.63
CA VAL A 129 10.10 -1.36 16.23
C VAL A 129 9.11 -0.64 15.31
N ARG A 130 7.85 -0.49 15.74
CA ARG A 130 6.83 0.26 14.98
C ARG A 130 7.20 1.73 14.83
N GLU A 131 7.77 2.35 15.86
CA GLU A 131 8.28 3.72 15.78
C GLU A 131 9.40 3.84 14.75
N GLY A 132 10.35 2.89 14.74
CA GLY A 132 11.42 2.86 13.74
C GLY A 132 10.90 2.70 12.30
N ILE A 133 9.90 1.82 12.10
CA ILE A 133 9.23 1.67 10.79
C ILE A 133 8.52 2.96 10.39
N GLN A 134 7.74 3.56 11.29
CA GLN A 134 6.98 4.78 11.03
C GLN A 134 7.91 5.96 10.69
N ALA A 135 9.04 6.07 11.41
CA ALA A 135 10.07 7.04 11.11
C ALA A 135 10.60 6.85 9.68
N LYS A 136 10.95 5.62 9.28
CA LYS A 136 11.42 5.32 7.91
C LYS A 136 10.37 5.60 6.84
N LEU A 137 9.10 5.26 7.09
CA LEU A 137 7.99 5.56 6.18
C LEU A 137 7.81 7.06 5.94
N SER A 138 8.07 7.88 6.97
CA SER A 138 8.00 9.34 6.85
C SER A 138 9.13 9.96 6.02
N LEU A 139 10.22 9.22 5.77
CA LEU A 139 11.37 9.73 5.03
C LEU A 139 11.13 9.86 3.53
N MET A 140 10.15 9.14 2.96
CA MET A 140 9.90 9.21 1.51
C MET A 140 9.36 10.60 1.13
N PRO A 141 10.16 11.45 0.46
CA PRO A 141 9.75 12.82 0.17
C PRO A 141 8.63 12.87 -0.86
N GLU A 142 7.81 13.92 -0.82
CA GLU A 142 6.66 14.05 -1.73
C GLU A 142 7.09 14.11 -3.20
N ASN A 143 8.18 14.83 -3.51
CA ASN A 143 8.72 14.90 -4.87
C ASN A 143 9.17 13.54 -5.42
N ALA A 144 9.67 12.63 -4.57
CA ALA A 144 10.02 11.28 -4.98
C ALA A 144 8.76 10.46 -5.32
N ARG A 145 7.67 10.65 -4.56
CA ARG A 145 6.36 10.02 -4.85
C ARG A 145 5.80 10.50 -6.19
N TYR A 146 5.87 11.80 -6.48
CA TYR A 146 5.42 12.34 -7.78
C TYR A 146 6.26 11.81 -8.95
N LYS A 147 7.59 11.80 -8.82
CA LYS A 147 8.47 11.24 -9.86
C LYS A 147 8.19 9.78 -10.14
N LEU A 148 7.94 8.97 -9.11
CA LEU A 148 7.55 7.57 -9.26
C LEU A 148 6.23 7.45 -10.05
N LYS A 149 5.22 8.25 -9.70
CA LYS A 149 3.92 8.30 -10.38
C LYS A 149 4.06 8.70 -11.86
N GLU A 150 4.78 9.77 -12.18
CA GLU A 150 5.02 10.21 -13.56
C GLU A 150 5.79 9.16 -14.37
N THR A 151 6.77 8.52 -13.74
CA THR A 151 7.56 7.46 -14.38
C THR A 151 6.66 6.29 -14.75
N LEU A 152 5.78 5.87 -13.83
CA LEU A 152 4.81 4.81 -14.08
C LEU A 152 3.82 5.19 -15.19
N GLU A 153 3.30 6.42 -15.19
CA GLU A 153 2.42 6.92 -16.25
C GLU A 153 3.08 6.89 -17.63
N ARG A 154 4.36 7.28 -17.72
CA ARG A 154 5.11 7.22 -18.99
C ARG A 154 5.29 5.79 -19.48
N ILE A 155 5.65 4.84 -18.60
CA ILE A 155 5.80 3.43 -18.97
C ILE A 155 4.53 2.88 -19.60
N ILE A 156 3.38 3.18 -18.98
CA ILE A 156 2.08 2.67 -19.42
C ILE A 156 1.68 3.26 -20.78
N ASN A 157 1.92 4.56 -20.99
CA ASN A 157 1.48 5.26 -22.21
C ASN A 157 2.44 5.10 -23.39
N GLU A 158 3.75 5.08 -23.15
CA GLU A 158 4.78 5.11 -24.20
C GLU A 158 5.28 3.70 -24.57
N GLY A 159 4.97 2.68 -23.76
CA GLY A 159 5.42 1.31 -23.97
C GLY A 159 6.90 1.09 -23.62
N SER A 160 7.28 -0.17 -23.42
CA SER A 160 8.58 -0.61 -22.88
C SER A 160 9.76 -0.41 -23.83
N GLY A 161 10.15 0.83 -24.13
CA GLY A 161 11.31 1.17 -24.95
C GLY A 161 12.49 1.81 -24.20
N GLY A 162 12.30 2.24 -22.95
CA GLY A 162 13.28 3.04 -22.22
C GLY A 162 13.86 2.36 -20.98
N LEU A 163 15.16 2.53 -20.79
CA LEU A 163 15.86 2.23 -19.53
C LEU A 163 15.48 3.28 -18.50
N ILE A 164 15.04 2.86 -17.32
CA ILE A 164 14.64 3.75 -16.23
C ILE A 164 15.76 3.77 -15.21
N ALA A 165 16.41 4.93 -15.07
CA ALA A 165 17.39 5.17 -14.02
C ALA A 165 16.72 6.02 -12.93
N ILE A 166 16.50 5.41 -11.76
CA ILE A 166 16.17 6.16 -10.54
C ILE A 166 17.49 6.42 -9.83
N ILE A 167 17.92 7.68 -9.81
CA ILE A 167 19.10 8.11 -9.05
C ILE A 167 18.59 8.61 -7.69
N LEU A 168 19.09 8.00 -6.62
CA LEU A 168 18.77 8.31 -5.22
C LEU A 168 19.82 9.27 -4.63
#